data_AF-A0A7Y3HVR1-F1
#
_entry.id   AF-A0A7Y3HVR1-F1
#
_cell.length_a   1.000
_cell.length_b   1.000
_cell.length_c   1.000
_cell.angle_alpha   90.00
_cell.angle_beta   90.00
_cell.angle_gamma   90.00
#
_symmetry.space_group_name_H-M   'P 1'
#
loop_
_entity.id
_entity.type
_entity.pdbx_description
1 polymer ?
#
loop_
_entity_poly.entity_id
_entity_poly.type
_entity_poly.pdbx_seq_one_letter_code
_entity_poly.pdbx_strand_id
1 'polypeptide(L)'
;MTYPESIVVEHPNLFRIDSNLNKLVKRIELLNYINPVNIEQEKRSFFSSKYNINPNFKYRRIDFDAHKLQQDLFSQDIDSILDEETRAFYRDVIYDYSGLIQCIETIGKGSKFYFNALKSFGTPTEKDVENAQFILHFEDEDDPELFPVFNVDQAAEYFTEYSKQYDFNYSIKFSTKISAAAMVQNNTQTLILKKNHRFSPNQLKVLANHEIGVHMVTTFNGMDQSLKIFHNGFPNNLETQEGLAVFSEYMSGCLTLFRLKELSYRVLAADSLRKGFDFSDTFDLLHNQYKLNREEAYSISLRAHRGGGFTKDFLYLTGLKRIYDRYQTNEDLSLLQLGKVSLEHLDLVNRWQDMGLTHALKYRNLAFDNNDNVNPKLDFILQNLK
;
A
#
# COMPACT_ATOMS: atom_id res chain seq x y z
N MET A 1 23.69 -13.55 -6.44
CA MET A 1 23.27 -12.46 -7.35
C MET A 1 24.38 -12.29 -8.35
N THR A 2 24.14 -12.65 -9.60
CA THR A 2 25.11 -12.57 -10.69
C THR A 2 24.50 -11.67 -11.75
N TYR A 3 24.63 -10.35 -11.56
CA TYR A 3 24.65 -9.45 -12.71
C TYR A 3 25.99 -9.67 -13.43
N PRO A 4 26.05 -9.52 -14.76
CA PRO A 4 27.33 -9.54 -15.46
C PRO A 4 28.24 -8.48 -14.83
N GLU A 5 29.45 -8.84 -14.37
CA GLU A 5 30.39 -7.86 -13.80
C GLU A 5 30.61 -6.66 -14.73
N SER A 6 30.43 -6.86 -16.04
CA SER A 6 30.49 -5.82 -17.07
C SER A 6 29.53 -4.65 -16.84
N ILE A 7 28.29 -4.87 -16.37
CA ILE A 7 27.32 -3.76 -16.24
C ILE A 7 27.62 -2.85 -15.05
N VAL A 8 28.20 -3.42 -13.99
CA VAL A 8 28.66 -2.66 -12.82
C VAL A 8 29.87 -1.81 -13.21
N VAL A 9 30.74 -2.34 -14.08
CA VAL A 9 31.89 -1.59 -14.62
C VAL A 9 31.45 -0.47 -15.56
N GLU A 10 30.35 -0.65 -16.31
CA GLU A 10 29.79 0.36 -17.20
C GLU A 10 29.06 1.49 -16.45
N HIS A 11 28.35 1.15 -15.35
CA HIS A 11 27.57 2.11 -14.56
C HIS A 11 27.99 2.17 -13.07
N PRO A 12 29.28 2.38 -12.74
CA PRO A 12 29.79 2.19 -11.38
C PRO A 12 29.17 3.17 -10.37
N ASN A 13 28.90 4.41 -10.79
CA ASN A 13 28.29 5.42 -9.92
C ASN A 13 26.82 5.09 -9.61
N LEU A 14 26.05 4.61 -10.60
CA LEU A 14 24.67 4.20 -10.41
C LEU A 14 24.57 3.11 -9.33
N PHE A 15 25.31 2.02 -9.47
CA PHE A 15 25.30 0.91 -8.51
C PHE A 15 25.79 1.33 -7.12
N ARG A 16 26.80 2.22 -7.04
CA ARG A 16 27.29 2.77 -5.78
C ARG A 16 26.20 3.57 -5.07
N ILE A 17 25.52 4.46 -5.78
CA ILE A 17 24.47 5.33 -5.24
C ILE A 17 23.26 4.48 -4.82
N ASP A 18 22.79 3.58 -5.68
CA ASP A 18 21.68 2.67 -5.39
C ASP A 18 21.96 1.82 -4.14
N SER A 19 23.16 1.25 -4.02
CA SER A 19 23.58 0.48 -2.83
C SER A 19 23.65 1.33 -1.56
N ASN A 20 24.08 2.59 -1.67
CA ASN A 20 24.10 3.51 -0.54
C ASN A 20 22.68 3.90 -0.11
N LEU A 21 21.80 4.26 -1.05
CA LEU A 21 20.40 4.56 -0.79
C LEU A 21 19.72 3.35 -0.13
N ASN A 22 19.92 2.14 -0.65
CA ASN A 22 19.40 0.90 -0.03
C ASN A 22 19.76 0.76 1.46
N LYS A 23 20.96 1.16 1.87
CA LYS A 23 21.35 1.13 3.30
C LYS A 23 20.60 2.17 4.13
N LEU A 24 20.36 3.36 3.56
CA LEU A 24 19.68 4.47 4.24
C LEU A 24 18.17 4.19 4.38
N VAL A 25 17.52 3.76 3.29
CA VAL A 25 16.06 3.63 3.22
C VAL A 25 15.49 2.48 4.04
N LYS A 26 16.29 1.46 4.36
CA LYS A 26 15.91 0.38 5.29
C LYS A 26 15.47 0.88 6.68
N ARG A 27 15.87 2.09 7.06
CA ARG A 27 15.47 2.75 8.32
C ARG A 27 14.14 3.51 8.19
N ILE A 28 13.69 3.78 6.98
CA ILE A 28 12.53 4.61 6.64
C ILE A 28 11.32 3.70 6.42
N GLU A 29 10.72 3.23 7.51
CA GLU A 29 9.51 2.40 7.47
C GLU A 29 8.37 3.09 8.23
N LEU A 30 7.56 3.88 7.52
CA LEU A 30 6.50 4.71 8.11
C LEU A 30 5.49 3.88 8.90
N LEU A 31 5.14 2.69 8.41
CA LEU A 31 4.13 1.83 9.04
C LEU A 31 4.53 1.34 10.43
N ASN A 32 5.83 1.30 10.74
CA ASN A 32 6.34 0.93 12.07
C ASN A 32 6.03 1.98 13.16
N TYR A 33 5.74 3.22 12.77
CA TYR A 33 5.56 4.35 13.71
C TYR A 33 4.14 4.92 13.70
N ILE A 34 3.43 4.82 12.58
CA ILE A 34 2.14 5.51 12.38
C ILE A 34 0.96 4.85 13.08
N ASN A 35 1.08 3.60 13.51
CA ASN A 35 -0.01 2.92 14.23
C ASN A 35 -0.02 3.37 15.71
N PRO A 36 -1.14 3.87 16.24
CA PRO A 36 -1.23 4.23 17.64
C PRO A 36 -1.04 3.01 18.56
N VAL A 37 -0.46 3.22 19.74
CA VAL A 37 -0.22 2.15 20.73
C VAL A 37 -1.41 1.93 21.68
N ASN A 38 -2.39 2.85 21.68
CA ASN A 38 -3.56 2.85 22.57
C ASN A 38 -4.91 2.68 21.83
N ILE A 39 -4.93 2.09 20.63
CA ILE A 39 -6.15 1.96 19.78
C ILE A 39 -7.36 1.41 20.55
N GLU A 40 -7.20 0.27 21.23
CA GLU A 40 -8.30 -0.40 21.94
C GLU A 40 -8.80 0.36 23.18
N GLN A 41 -7.94 1.19 23.77
CA GLN A 41 -8.33 2.06 24.89
C GLN A 41 -9.15 3.23 24.36
N GLU A 42 -8.64 3.94 23.34
CA GLU A 42 -9.34 5.09 22.77
C GLU A 42 -10.67 4.68 22.13
N LYS A 43 -10.76 3.50 21.52
CA LYS A 43 -12.00 2.97 20.97
C LYS A 43 -13.08 2.82 22.03
N ARG A 44 -12.73 2.23 23.18
CA ARG A 44 -13.66 2.08 24.32
C ARG A 44 -14.10 3.43 24.86
N SER A 45 -13.18 4.38 25.02
CA SER A 45 -13.48 5.74 25.45
C SER A 45 -14.42 6.45 24.48
N PHE A 46 -14.10 6.41 23.18
CA PHE A 46 -14.89 7.02 22.11
C PHE A 46 -16.34 6.50 22.12
N PHE A 47 -16.54 5.18 22.16
CA PHE A 47 -17.87 4.59 22.22
C PHE A 47 -18.61 4.90 23.52
N SER A 48 -17.92 4.88 24.66
CA SER A 48 -18.53 5.24 25.96
C SER A 48 -18.97 6.70 26.01
N SER A 49 -18.26 7.60 25.31
CA SER A 49 -18.61 9.02 25.17
C SER A 49 -19.77 9.28 24.22
N LYS A 50 -20.36 8.23 23.62
CA LYS A 50 -21.34 8.32 22.52
C LYS A 50 -20.80 9.15 21.36
N TYR A 51 -19.53 8.92 21.01
CA TYR A 51 -18.85 9.52 19.86
C TYR A 51 -18.56 11.03 19.97
N ASN A 52 -18.66 11.63 21.17
CA ASN A 52 -18.51 13.08 21.36
C ASN A 52 -17.09 13.53 21.73
N ILE A 53 -16.18 12.61 22.03
CA ILE A 53 -14.82 12.93 22.46
C ILE A 53 -13.83 12.29 21.50
N ASN A 54 -13.07 13.11 20.77
CA ASN A 54 -12.04 12.64 19.86
C ASN A 54 -10.99 11.74 20.56
N PRO A 55 -10.59 10.62 19.92
CA PRO A 55 -9.46 9.80 20.38
C PRO A 55 -8.16 10.60 20.55
N ASN A 56 -7.45 10.36 21.64
CA ASN A 56 -6.12 10.90 21.86
C ASN A 56 -5.05 9.82 21.59
N PHE A 57 -4.69 9.66 20.32
CA PHE A 57 -3.74 8.64 19.89
C PHE A 57 -2.30 8.92 20.34
N LYS A 58 -1.66 7.89 20.89
CA LYS A 58 -0.24 7.89 21.29
C LYS A 58 0.57 7.05 20.32
N TYR A 59 1.78 7.51 19.99
CA TYR A 59 2.64 6.87 18.99
C TYR A 59 3.97 6.43 19.59
N ARG A 60 4.62 5.48 18.92
CA ARG A 60 5.98 5.06 19.25
C ARG A 60 6.96 6.20 18.99
N ARG A 61 8.01 6.31 19.83
CA ARG A 61 9.13 7.21 19.54
C ARG A 61 9.96 6.68 18.37
N ILE A 62 10.40 7.61 17.54
CA ILE A 62 11.34 7.35 16.45
C ILE A 62 12.68 6.94 17.06
N ASP A 63 13.33 5.92 16.50
CA ASP A 63 14.59 5.36 17.01
C ASP A 63 15.81 5.68 16.13
N PHE A 64 15.68 6.67 15.24
CA PHE A 64 16.76 7.20 14.40
C PHE A 64 16.77 8.74 14.38
N ASP A 65 17.92 9.31 14.01
CA ASP A 65 18.09 10.75 13.81
C ASP A 65 17.61 11.13 12.40
N ALA A 66 16.42 11.74 12.33
CA ALA A 66 15.80 12.16 11.09
C ALA A 66 16.64 13.22 10.34
N HIS A 67 17.24 14.16 11.05
CA HIS A 67 18.05 15.22 10.45
C HIS A 67 19.33 14.65 9.85
N LYS A 68 20.03 13.77 10.57
CA LYS A 68 21.22 13.11 10.03
C LYS A 68 20.90 12.24 8.82
N LEU A 69 19.78 11.51 8.85
CA LEU A 69 19.36 10.68 7.72
C LEU A 69 19.02 11.52 6.48
N GLN A 70 18.40 12.70 6.65
CA GLN A 70 18.19 13.66 5.55
C GLN A 70 19.52 14.13 4.96
N GLN A 71 20.49 14.51 5.79
CA GLN A 71 21.82 14.91 5.31
C GLN A 71 22.48 13.80 4.50
N ASP A 72 22.44 12.56 4.98
CA ASP A 72 23.06 11.43 4.30
C ASP A 72 22.36 11.10 2.97
N LEU A 73 21.03 11.29 2.88
CA LEU A 73 20.28 11.16 1.61
C LEU A 73 20.68 12.25 0.60
N PHE A 74 20.74 13.51 1.02
CA PHE A 74 21.06 14.62 0.11
C PHE A 74 22.55 14.74 -0.23
N SER A 75 23.44 14.06 0.50
CA SER A 75 24.87 14.03 0.18
C SER A 75 25.24 13.02 -0.92
N GLN A 76 24.28 12.26 -1.46
CA GLN A 76 24.56 11.35 -2.55
C GLN A 76 24.97 12.13 -3.80
N ASP A 77 26.05 11.69 -4.45
CA ASP A 77 26.61 12.30 -5.66
C ASP A 77 25.80 11.91 -6.91
N ILE A 78 24.53 12.31 -6.96
CA ILE A 78 23.59 11.95 -8.05
C ILE A 78 24.08 12.44 -9.41
N ASP A 79 24.76 13.58 -9.46
CA ASP A 79 25.23 14.18 -10.71
C ASP A 79 26.31 13.32 -11.41
N SER A 80 26.94 12.38 -10.68
CA SER A 80 27.88 11.40 -11.24
C SER A 80 27.24 10.24 -12.02
N ILE A 81 25.90 10.12 -12.03
CA ILE A 81 25.16 9.22 -12.91
C ILE A 81 25.15 9.83 -14.31
N LEU A 82 25.68 9.10 -15.30
CA LEU A 82 25.86 9.59 -16.67
C LEU A 82 24.54 9.70 -17.45
N ASP A 83 23.68 8.69 -17.34
CA ASP A 83 22.37 8.69 -18.00
C ASP A 83 21.43 9.71 -17.34
N GLU A 84 20.94 10.66 -18.13
CA GLU A 84 20.19 11.82 -17.64
C GLU A 84 18.84 11.43 -17.03
N GLU A 85 18.10 10.51 -17.66
CA GLU A 85 16.80 10.05 -17.17
C GLU A 85 16.94 9.26 -15.86
N THR A 86 17.91 8.34 -15.80
CA THR A 86 18.27 7.62 -14.57
C THR A 86 18.68 8.59 -13.46
N ARG A 87 19.50 9.61 -13.79
CA ARG A 87 19.91 10.63 -12.83
C ARG A 87 18.71 11.41 -12.28
N ALA A 88 17.79 11.83 -13.15
CA ALA A 88 16.56 12.50 -12.73
C ALA A 88 15.72 11.61 -11.81
N PHE A 89 15.54 10.35 -12.18
CA PHE A 89 14.82 9.37 -11.35
C PHE A 89 15.41 9.22 -9.95
N TYR A 90 16.74 9.05 -9.82
CA TYR A 90 17.37 8.92 -8.50
C TYR A 90 17.32 10.22 -7.66
N ARG A 91 17.19 11.37 -8.31
CA ARG A 91 16.91 12.64 -7.63
C ARG A 91 15.49 12.61 -7.03
N ASP A 92 14.51 12.13 -7.78
CA ASP A 92 13.13 11.98 -7.29
C ASP A 92 13.03 10.95 -6.16
N VAL A 93 13.79 9.85 -6.22
CA VAL A 93 13.93 8.88 -5.13
C VAL A 93 14.36 9.55 -3.83
N ILE A 94 15.36 10.44 -3.86
CA ILE A 94 15.80 11.16 -2.66
C ILE A 94 14.68 12.05 -2.11
N TYR A 95 13.97 12.78 -2.98
CA TYR A 95 12.88 13.66 -2.55
C TYR A 95 11.70 12.88 -1.95
N ASP A 96 11.36 11.72 -2.51
CA ASP A 96 10.30 10.85 -2.01
C ASP A 96 10.63 10.33 -0.59
N TYR A 97 11.82 9.74 -0.40
CA TYR A 97 12.27 9.30 0.92
C TYR A 97 12.42 10.45 1.92
N SER A 98 12.83 11.63 1.46
CA SER A 98 12.86 12.84 2.29
C SER A 98 11.46 13.19 2.82
N GLY A 99 10.43 13.10 1.97
CA GLY A 99 9.03 13.30 2.37
C GLY A 99 8.56 12.26 3.41
N LEU A 100 8.95 11.00 3.25
CA LEU A 100 8.63 9.94 4.22
C LEU A 100 9.31 10.18 5.58
N ILE A 101 10.57 10.62 5.62
CA ILE A 101 11.24 10.99 6.87
C ILE A 101 10.52 12.15 7.55
N GLN A 102 10.12 13.17 6.78
CA GLN A 102 9.34 14.30 7.29
C GLN A 102 8.01 13.84 7.87
N CYS A 103 7.32 12.89 7.22
CA CYS A 103 6.12 12.28 7.78
C CYS A 103 6.41 11.59 9.11
N ILE A 104 7.42 10.73 9.18
CA ILE A 104 7.79 9.99 10.40
C ILE A 104 8.10 10.97 11.55
N GLU A 105 8.88 12.01 11.28
CA GLU A 105 9.28 13.03 12.27
C GLU A 105 8.09 13.80 12.86
N THR A 106 7.02 13.96 12.08
CA THR A 106 5.86 14.76 12.48
C THR A 106 4.67 13.94 12.99
N ILE A 107 4.76 12.61 13.05
CA ILE A 107 3.71 11.74 13.61
C ILE A 107 3.25 12.25 14.99
N GLY A 108 1.93 12.42 15.13
CA GLY A 108 1.29 12.90 16.37
C GLY A 108 1.42 14.40 16.60
N LYS A 109 2.02 15.17 15.68
CA LYS A 109 2.15 16.64 15.75
C LYS A 109 1.05 17.37 14.96
N GLY A 110 -0.13 16.76 14.85
CA GLY A 110 -1.32 17.36 14.22
C GLY A 110 -1.09 17.78 12.76
N SER A 111 -1.39 19.05 12.44
CA SER A 111 -1.34 19.58 11.07
C SER A 111 0.03 19.43 10.38
N LYS A 112 1.14 19.42 11.13
CA LYS A 112 2.47 19.17 10.56
C LYS A 112 2.58 17.79 9.92
N PHE A 113 1.96 16.77 10.52
CA PHE A 113 1.89 15.44 9.91
C PHE A 113 1.01 15.48 8.67
N TYR A 114 -0.19 16.05 8.80
CA TYR A 114 -1.15 16.11 7.72
C TYR A 114 -0.58 16.76 6.45
N PHE A 115 0.12 17.89 6.54
CA PHE A 115 0.72 18.53 5.37
C PHE A 115 1.86 17.71 4.74
N ASN A 116 2.66 17.02 5.55
CA ASN A 116 3.69 16.12 5.02
C ASN A 116 3.04 14.91 4.33
N ALA A 117 2.01 14.32 4.94
CA ALA A 117 1.26 13.22 4.34
C ALA A 117 0.56 13.66 3.05
N LEU A 118 -0.06 14.84 3.01
CA LEU A 118 -0.66 15.40 1.80
C LEU A 118 0.38 15.57 0.68
N LYS A 119 1.59 16.02 1.00
CA LYS A 119 2.68 16.14 0.02
C LYS A 119 3.14 14.78 -0.51
N SER A 120 3.25 13.77 0.34
CA SER A 120 3.76 12.44 -0.03
C SER A 120 2.72 11.50 -0.65
N PHE A 121 1.44 11.64 -0.29
CA PHE A 121 0.38 10.70 -0.68
C PHE A 121 -0.77 11.36 -1.44
N GLY A 122 -0.80 12.69 -1.51
CA GLY A 122 -1.89 13.43 -2.15
C GLY A 122 -3.18 13.43 -1.33
N THR A 123 -4.27 13.77 -2.01
CA THR A 123 -5.64 13.78 -1.50
C THR A 123 -6.57 13.33 -2.62
N PRO A 124 -7.71 12.69 -2.32
CA PRO A 124 -8.70 12.41 -3.36
C PRO A 124 -9.17 13.69 -4.05
N THR A 125 -9.37 13.60 -5.36
CA THR A 125 -10.02 14.59 -6.20
C THR A 125 -11.53 14.50 -6.09
N GLU A 126 -12.25 15.49 -6.63
CA GLU A 126 -13.72 15.44 -6.72
C GLU A 126 -14.21 14.22 -7.50
N LYS A 127 -13.51 13.87 -8.58
CA LYS A 127 -13.77 12.67 -9.38
C LYS A 127 -13.65 11.38 -8.56
N ASP A 128 -12.64 11.29 -7.68
CA ASP A 128 -12.46 10.12 -6.82
C ASP A 128 -13.61 9.99 -5.82
N VAL A 129 -14.07 11.11 -5.26
CA VAL A 129 -15.22 11.17 -4.36
C VAL A 129 -16.51 10.76 -5.09
N GLU A 130 -16.74 11.25 -6.30
CA GLU A 130 -17.89 10.86 -7.12
C GLU A 130 -17.89 9.35 -7.44
N ASN A 131 -16.73 8.80 -7.82
CA ASN A 131 -16.56 7.36 -8.06
C ASN A 131 -16.84 6.54 -6.79
N ALA A 132 -16.34 6.99 -5.64
CA ALA A 132 -16.62 6.35 -4.36
C ALA A 132 -18.12 6.38 -4.03
N GLN A 133 -18.77 7.54 -4.20
CA GLN A 133 -20.21 7.68 -3.98
C GLN A 133 -21.00 6.80 -4.93
N PHE A 134 -20.66 6.74 -6.22
CA PHE A 134 -21.31 5.86 -7.20
C PHE A 134 -21.34 4.40 -6.74
N ILE A 135 -20.22 3.86 -6.27
CA ILE A 135 -20.13 2.48 -5.74
C ILE A 135 -21.06 2.29 -4.53
N LEU A 136 -21.14 3.30 -3.65
CA LEU A 136 -21.96 3.23 -2.43
C LEU A 136 -23.48 3.22 -2.69
N HIS A 137 -23.95 3.56 -3.91
CA HIS A 137 -25.37 3.51 -4.26
C HIS A 137 -25.89 2.10 -4.55
N PHE A 138 -25.02 1.13 -4.77
CA PHE A 138 -25.44 -0.26 -5.04
C PHE A 138 -25.92 -0.92 -3.75
N GLU A 139 -26.93 -1.78 -3.84
CA GLU A 139 -27.44 -2.53 -2.68
C GLU A 139 -26.43 -3.57 -2.20
N ASP A 140 -26.35 -3.78 -0.88
CA ASP A 140 -25.50 -4.79 -0.27
C ASP A 140 -25.92 -6.21 -0.67
N GLU A 141 -24.95 -7.11 -0.69
CA GLU A 141 -25.14 -8.52 -1.00
C GLU A 141 -24.86 -9.35 0.26
N ASP A 142 -25.78 -10.24 0.62
CA ASP A 142 -25.56 -11.23 1.67
C ASP A 142 -24.67 -12.34 1.14
N ASP A 143 -23.41 -12.37 1.58
CA ASP A 143 -22.45 -13.43 1.23
C ASP A 143 -21.98 -14.18 2.49
N PRO A 144 -22.33 -15.48 2.62
CA PRO A 144 -21.86 -16.31 3.73
C PRO A 144 -20.33 -16.41 3.85
N GLU A 145 -19.57 -16.23 2.75
CA GLU A 145 -18.11 -16.22 2.79
C GLU A 145 -17.53 -14.97 3.46
N LEU A 146 -18.36 -13.98 3.80
CA LEU A 146 -17.97 -12.80 4.58
C LEU A 146 -18.02 -13.04 6.09
N PHE A 147 -18.63 -14.13 6.57
CA PHE A 147 -18.69 -14.41 8.01
C PHE A 147 -17.32 -14.84 8.57
N PRO A 148 -16.79 -14.16 9.61
CA PRO A 148 -15.46 -14.42 10.13
C PRO A 148 -15.43 -15.64 11.06
N VAL A 149 -15.05 -16.80 10.51
CA VAL A 149 -15.04 -18.09 11.23
C VAL A 149 -13.65 -18.54 11.65
N PHE A 150 -12.59 -18.14 10.93
CA PHE A 150 -11.21 -18.60 11.16
C PHE A 150 -10.46 -17.73 12.18
N ASN A 151 -9.61 -18.37 12.99
CA ASN A 151 -8.65 -17.67 13.84
C ASN A 151 -7.32 -17.40 13.11
N VAL A 152 -6.37 -16.76 13.80
CA VAL A 152 -5.08 -16.39 13.21
C VAL A 152 -4.19 -17.58 12.86
N ASP A 153 -4.26 -18.68 13.63
CA ASP A 153 -3.46 -19.89 13.38
C ASP A 153 -3.94 -20.60 12.10
N GLN A 154 -5.27 -20.75 11.95
CA GLN A 154 -5.89 -21.28 10.74
C GLN A 154 -5.62 -20.40 9.50
N ALA A 155 -5.61 -19.08 9.68
CA ALA A 155 -5.22 -18.16 8.61
C ALA A 155 -3.75 -18.37 8.21
N ALA A 156 -2.84 -18.56 9.17
CA ALA A 156 -1.43 -18.84 8.89
C ALA A 156 -1.22 -20.15 8.14
N GLU A 157 -1.98 -21.20 8.49
CA GLU A 157 -2.00 -22.47 7.75
C GLU A 157 -2.46 -22.25 6.30
N TYR A 158 -3.55 -21.52 6.09
CA TYR A 158 -4.05 -21.17 4.75
C TYR A 158 -3.00 -20.42 3.92
N PHE A 159 -2.35 -19.40 4.48
CA PHE A 159 -1.31 -18.64 3.78
C PHE A 159 -0.06 -19.47 3.49
N THR A 160 0.28 -20.40 4.38
CA THR A 160 1.39 -21.35 4.15
C THR A 160 1.07 -22.29 2.99
N GLU A 161 -0.16 -22.78 2.91
CA GLU A 161 -0.61 -23.63 1.80
C GLU A 161 -0.63 -22.86 0.47
N TYR A 162 -1.26 -21.68 0.44
CA TYR A 162 -1.31 -20.81 -0.74
C TYR A 162 0.08 -20.51 -1.29
N SER A 163 1.07 -20.33 -0.41
CA SER A 163 2.43 -19.95 -0.82
C SER A 163 3.22 -21.05 -1.49
N LYS A 164 2.80 -22.32 -1.40
CA LYS A 164 3.49 -23.44 -2.07
C LYS A 164 3.51 -23.31 -3.60
N GLN A 165 2.64 -22.48 -4.17
CA GLN A 165 2.65 -22.16 -5.59
C GLN A 165 3.82 -21.26 -6.01
N TYR A 166 4.56 -20.69 -5.04
CA TYR A 166 5.72 -19.84 -5.29
C TYR A 166 7.00 -20.46 -4.73
N ASP A 167 8.09 -20.35 -5.50
CA ASP A 167 9.43 -20.76 -5.07
C ASP A 167 10.16 -19.62 -4.35
N PHE A 168 9.55 -19.05 -3.30
CA PHE A 168 10.21 -18.09 -2.41
C PHE A 168 9.86 -18.36 -0.94
N ASN A 169 10.78 -18.00 -0.04
CA ASN A 169 10.67 -18.27 1.39
C ASN A 169 10.49 -16.98 2.19
N TYR A 170 9.42 -16.89 2.97
CA TYR A 170 9.14 -15.76 3.86
C TYR A 170 8.68 -16.25 5.24
N SER A 171 8.61 -15.34 6.21
CA SER A 171 8.18 -15.68 7.58
C SER A 171 6.78 -15.15 7.90
N ILE A 172 6.02 -15.87 8.72
CA ILE A 172 4.73 -15.41 9.25
C ILE A 172 4.92 -15.00 10.72
N LYS A 173 4.42 -13.83 11.11
CA LYS A 173 4.44 -13.34 12.51
C LYS A 173 3.08 -12.82 12.93
N PHE A 174 2.76 -12.94 14.21
CA PHE A 174 1.52 -12.39 14.77
C PHE A 174 1.78 -11.10 15.55
N SER A 175 0.93 -10.09 15.35
CA SER A 175 1.06 -8.79 16.01
C SER A 175 -0.28 -8.26 16.51
N THR A 176 -0.26 -7.57 17.65
CA THR A 176 -1.41 -6.78 18.15
C THR A 176 -1.32 -5.31 17.77
N LYS A 177 -0.25 -4.90 17.08
CA LYS A 177 0.10 -3.48 16.83
C LYS A 177 -0.22 -3.00 15.42
N ILE A 178 -0.82 -3.85 14.57
CA ILE A 178 -1.21 -3.48 13.21
C ILE A 178 -2.70 -3.14 13.16
N SER A 179 -3.06 -2.14 12.35
CA SER A 179 -4.45 -1.73 12.14
C SER A 179 -5.18 -2.66 11.16
N ALA A 180 -4.48 -3.10 10.10
CA ALA A 180 -4.97 -4.04 9.09
C ALA A 180 -5.01 -5.49 9.62
N ALA A 181 -5.77 -6.35 8.93
CA ALA A 181 -5.87 -7.78 9.25
C ALA A 181 -4.56 -8.54 8.95
N ALA A 182 -3.88 -8.17 7.86
CA ALA A 182 -2.54 -8.61 7.49
C ALA A 182 -1.76 -7.45 6.85
N MET A 183 -0.44 -7.59 6.77
CA MET A 183 0.45 -6.74 5.97
C MET A 183 1.79 -7.42 5.69
N VAL A 184 2.40 -7.15 4.54
CA VAL A 184 3.81 -7.52 4.27
C VAL A 184 4.79 -6.46 4.78
N GLN A 185 5.88 -6.92 5.38
CA GLN A 185 7.05 -6.12 5.72
C GLN A 185 8.21 -6.48 4.79
N ASN A 186 8.46 -5.62 3.79
CA ASN A 186 9.36 -5.90 2.66
C ASN A 186 10.79 -6.21 3.11
N ASN A 187 11.35 -5.37 4.01
CA ASN A 187 12.73 -5.47 4.47
C ASN A 187 13.06 -6.80 5.18
N THR A 188 12.07 -7.45 5.79
CA THR A 188 12.24 -8.69 6.56
C THR A 188 11.56 -9.89 5.92
N GLN A 189 11.01 -9.74 4.71
CA GLN A 189 10.18 -10.73 4.02
C GLN A 189 9.21 -11.41 5.00
N THR A 190 8.37 -10.61 5.65
CA THR A 190 7.49 -11.09 6.72
C THR A 190 6.03 -10.75 6.42
N LEU A 191 5.15 -11.75 6.44
CA LEU A 191 3.71 -11.57 6.51
C LEU A 191 3.31 -11.43 7.98
N ILE A 192 2.78 -10.27 8.36
CA ILE A 192 2.33 -10.00 9.73
C ILE A 192 0.81 -10.15 9.77
N LEU A 193 0.30 -11.06 10.60
CA LEU A 193 -1.13 -11.25 10.84
C LEU A 193 -1.56 -10.61 12.16
N LYS A 194 -2.77 -10.03 12.18
CA LYS A 194 -3.34 -9.44 13.39
C LYS A 194 -3.81 -10.54 14.34
N LYS A 195 -3.12 -10.67 15.49
CA LYS A 195 -3.27 -11.81 16.41
C LYS A 195 -4.71 -12.08 16.87
N ASN A 196 -5.48 -11.02 17.12
CA ASN A 196 -6.84 -11.13 17.68
C ASN A 196 -7.93 -10.94 16.61
N HIS A 197 -7.57 -11.00 15.33
CA HIS A 197 -8.52 -10.86 14.24
C HIS A 197 -9.15 -12.20 13.87
N ARG A 198 -10.42 -12.19 13.48
CA ARG A 198 -11.10 -13.35 12.90
C ARG A 198 -11.26 -13.14 11.41
N PHE A 199 -10.94 -14.16 10.62
CA PHE A 199 -10.92 -14.10 9.17
C PHE A 199 -12.13 -14.84 8.60
N SER A 200 -12.74 -14.28 7.56
CA SER A 200 -13.75 -14.96 6.77
C SER A 200 -13.11 -15.78 5.63
N PRO A 201 -13.81 -16.78 5.06
CA PRO A 201 -13.32 -17.49 3.87
C PRO A 201 -12.91 -16.55 2.73
N ASN A 202 -13.75 -15.57 2.39
CA ASN A 202 -13.44 -14.59 1.34
C ASN A 202 -12.21 -13.73 1.73
N GLN A 203 -12.11 -13.27 2.97
CA GLN A 203 -10.98 -12.46 3.42
C GLN A 203 -9.65 -13.20 3.33
N LEU A 204 -9.61 -14.52 3.55
CA LEU A 204 -8.40 -15.32 3.34
C LEU A 204 -7.99 -15.32 1.85
N LYS A 205 -8.93 -15.50 0.92
CA LYS A 205 -8.68 -15.42 -0.53
C LYS A 205 -8.18 -14.03 -0.94
N VAL A 206 -8.84 -12.97 -0.47
CA VAL A 206 -8.47 -11.57 -0.70
C VAL A 206 -7.04 -11.32 -0.23
N LEU A 207 -6.72 -11.63 1.02
CA LEU A 207 -5.40 -11.35 1.58
C LEU A 207 -4.30 -12.22 0.96
N ALA A 208 -4.59 -13.44 0.52
CA ALA A 208 -3.60 -14.27 -0.15
C ALA A 208 -3.21 -13.70 -1.52
N ASN A 209 -4.20 -13.30 -2.33
CA ASN A 209 -3.94 -12.65 -3.60
C ASN A 209 -3.28 -11.27 -3.43
N HIS A 210 -3.74 -10.49 -2.45
CA HIS A 210 -3.23 -9.14 -2.18
C HIS A 210 -1.81 -9.13 -1.58
N GLU A 211 -1.62 -9.78 -0.42
CA GLU A 211 -0.37 -9.71 0.33
C GLU A 211 0.69 -10.65 -0.25
N ILE A 212 0.31 -11.86 -0.68
CA ILE A 212 1.29 -12.84 -1.21
C ILE A 212 1.40 -12.68 -2.72
N GLY A 213 0.26 -12.72 -3.43
CA GLY A 213 0.22 -12.66 -4.90
C GLY A 213 0.74 -11.36 -5.51
N VAL A 214 0.70 -10.25 -4.76
CA VAL A 214 1.31 -8.97 -5.18
C VAL A 214 2.44 -8.55 -4.28
N HIS A 215 2.20 -8.22 -3.00
CA HIS A 215 3.23 -7.56 -2.20
C HIS A 215 4.48 -8.42 -1.98
N MET A 216 4.31 -9.71 -1.75
CA MET A 216 5.42 -10.66 -1.61
C MET A 216 6.09 -10.96 -2.96
N VAL A 217 5.30 -11.21 -4.02
CA VAL A 217 5.82 -11.40 -5.40
C VAL A 217 6.70 -10.23 -5.83
N THR A 218 6.22 -8.99 -5.70
CA THR A 218 7.00 -7.80 -6.08
C THR A 218 8.19 -7.56 -5.14
N THR A 219 8.10 -7.97 -3.88
CA THR A 219 9.26 -7.95 -2.96
C THR A 219 10.38 -8.87 -3.45
N PHE A 220 10.06 -10.12 -3.79
CA PHE A 220 11.07 -11.09 -4.24
C PHE A 220 11.60 -10.80 -5.63
N ASN A 221 10.74 -10.37 -6.57
CA ASN A 221 11.21 -9.92 -7.88
C ASN A 221 12.16 -8.72 -7.73
N GLY A 222 11.82 -7.73 -6.91
CA GLY A 222 12.67 -6.56 -6.71
C GLY A 222 14.01 -6.90 -6.04
N MET A 223 14.06 -7.95 -5.20
CA MET A 223 15.32 -8.45 -4.62
C MET A 223 16.22 -9.13 -5.65
N ASP A 224 15.62 -9.74 -6.67
CA ASP A 224 16.31 -10.45 -7.75
C ASP A 224 16.91 -9.46 -8.78
N GLN A 225 16.36 -8.24 -8.88
CA GLN A 225 16.87 -7.19 -9.77
C GLN A 225 18.28 -6.69 -9.42
N SER A 226 19.00 -6.20 -10.44
CA SER A 226 20.34 -5.63 -10.29
C SER A 226 20.34 -4.41 -9.38
N LEU A 227 19.42 -3.47 -9.62
CA LEU A 227 19.24 -2.25 -8.84
C LEU A 227 18.30 -2.50 -7.66
N LYS A 228 18.72 -2.10 -6.46
CA LYS A 228 17.97 -2.26 -5.21
C LYS A 228 16.76 -1.35 -5.13
N ILE A 229 16.67 -0.31 -5.95
CA ILE A 229 15.47 0.53 -6.03
C ILE A 229 14.20 -0.26 -6.41
N PHE A 230 14.31 -1.34 -7.18
CA PHE A 230 13.17 -2.24 -7.45
C PHE A 230 12.64 -2.93 -6.19
N HIS A 231 13.52 -3.24 -5.23
CA HIS A 231 13.10 -3.78 -3.92
C HIS A 231 12.59 -2.67 -3.00
N ASN A 232 13.27 -1.52 -2.98
CA ASN A 232 12.99 -0.43 -2.05
C ASN A 232 11.66 0.27 -2.37
N GLY A 233 11.35 0.50 -3.66
CA GLY A 233 10.22 1.31 -4.07
C GLY A 233 10.63 2.45 -4.97
N PHE A 234 10.00 2.53 -6.14
CA PHE A 234 10.07 3.70 -7.01
C PHE A 234 9.27 4.86 -6.40
N PRO A 235 9.55 6.12 -6.74
CA PRO A 235 8.70 7.23 -6.32
C PRO A 235 7.24 6.98 -6.73
N ASN A 236 6.31 7.26 -5.81
CA ASN A 236 4.86 7.07 -6.01
C ASN A 236 4.43 5.62 -6.34
N ASN A 237 5.26 4.59 -6.11
CA ASN A 237 4.92 3.19 -6.41
C ASN A 237 3.64 2.71 -5.70
N LEU A 238 3.30 3.34 -4.59
CA LEU A 238 2.26 2.87 -3.70
C LEU A 238 0.88 2.76 -4.38
N GLU A 239 0.46 3.77 -5.15
CA GLU A 239 -0.82 3.71 -5.87
C GLU A 239 -0.86 2.53 -6.85
N THR A 240 0.25 2.33 -7.56
CA THR A 240 0.41 1.21 -8.49
C THR A 240 0.37 -0.14 -7.77
N GLN A 241 1.09 -0.29 -6.66
CA GLN A 241 1.16 -1.54 -5.90
C GLN A 241 -0.17 -1.90 -5.25
N GLU A 242 -0.86 -0.93 -4.62
CA GLU A 242 -2.19 -1.16 -4.05
C GLU A 242 -3.22 -1.42 -5.16
N GLY A 243 -3.10 -0.73 -6.30
CA GLY A 243 -3.93 -0.97 -7.49
C GLY A 243 -3.78 -2.38 -8.05
N LEU A 244 -2.55 -2.87 -8.21
CA LEU A 244 -2.27 -4.25 -8.64
C LEU A 244 -2.83 -5.26 -7.64
N ALA A 245 -2.72 -4.97 -6.35
CA ALA A 245 -3.18 -5.85 -5.29
C ALA A 245 -4.72 -5.99 -5.30
N VAL A 246 -5.46 -4.88 -5.42
CA VAL A 246 -6.92 -4.94 -5.54
C VAL A 246 -7.34 -5.48 -6.92
N PHE A 247 -6.60 -5.21 -7.99
CA PHE A 247 -6.85 -5.82 -9.29
C PHE A 247 -6.62 -7.34 -9.24
N SER A 248 -5.68 -7.82 -8.44
CA SER A 248 -5.52 -9.26 -8.16
C SER A 248 -6.71 -9.84 -7.39
N GLU A 249 -7.33 -9.07 -6.48
CA GLU A 249 -8.58 -9.47 -5.83
C GLU A 249 -9.68 -9.67 -6.89
N TYR A 250 -9.76 -8.77 -7.87
CA TYR A 250 -10.71 -8.84 -8.98
C TYR A 250 -10.45 -10.06 -9.88
N MET A 251 -9.24 -10.20 -10.41
CA MET A 251 -8.92 -11.28 -11.36
C MET A 251 -9.04 -12.68 -10.76
N SER A 252 -8.84 -12.83 -9.44
CA SER A 252 -9.04 -14.11 -8.74
C SER A 252 -10.49 -14.38 -8.32
N GLY A 253 -11.44 -13.50 -8.69
CA GLY A 253 -12.86 -13.64 -8.38
C GLY A 253 -13.21 -13.45 -6.90
N CYS A 254 -12.28 -12.95 -6.07
CA CYS A 254 -12.49 -12.76 -4.63
C CYS A 254 -12.84 -11.32 -4.24
N LEU A 255 -12.71 -10.34 -5.13
CA LEU A 255 -13.21 -8.99 -4.92
C LEU A 255 -14.73 -9.02 -4.79
N THR A 256 -15.26 -8.38 -3.75
CA THR A 256 -16.71 -8.31 -3.49
C THR A 256 -17.19 -6.86 -3.53
N LEU A 257 -18.50 -6.67 -3.65
CA LEU A 257 -19.09 -5.33 -3.52
C LEU A 257 -18.84 -4.76 -2.11
N PHE A 258 -18.91 -5.58 -1.07
CA PHE A 258 -18.55 -5.20 0.30
C PHE A 258 -17.13 -4.60 0.36
N ARG A 259 -16.16 -5.28 -0.28
CA ARG A 259 -14.77 -4.82 -0.37
C ARG A 259 -14.65 -3.51 -1.15
N LEU A 260 -15.31 -3.37 -2.29
CA LEU A 260 -15.31 -2.10 -3.04
C LEU A 260 -15.90 -0.95 -2.22
N LYS A 261 -17.02 -1.17 -1.52
CA LYS A 261 -17.61 -0.17 -0.62
C LYS A 261 -16.65 0.22 0.51
N GLU A 262 -15.93 -0.73 1.09
CA GLU A 262 -14.88 -0.44 2.09
C GLU A 262 -13.83 0.54 1.53
N LEU A 263 -13.37 0.33 0.28
CA LEU A 263 -12.44 1.23 -0.38
C LEU A 263 -13.08 2.61 -0.66
N SER A 264 -14.35 2.65 -1.06
CA SER A 264 -15.10 3.91 -1.24
C SER A 264 -15.20 4.71 0.06
N TYR A 265 -15.50 4.06 1.19
CA TYR A 265 -15.52 4.74 2.49
C TYR A 265 -14.15 5.29 2.89
N ARG A 266 -13.06 4.61 2.53
CA ARG A 266 -11.70 5.12 2.75
C ARG A 266 -11.41 6.38 1.92
N VAL A 267 -11.92 6.47 0.68
CA VAL A 267 -11.86 7.69 -0.14
C VAL A 267 -12.61 8.84 0.56
N LEU A 268 -13.84 8.60 1.03
CA LEU A 268 -14.62 9.61 1.75
C LEU A 268 -13.94 10.06 3.05
N ALA A 269 -13.33 9.14 3.78
CA ALA A 269 -12.58 9.47 4.99
C ALA A 269 -11.34 10.31 4.69
N ALA A 270 -10.58 9.99 3.63
CA ALA A 270 -9.46 10.82 3.20
C ALA A 270 -9.91 12.23 2.75
N ASP A 271 -11.02 12.34 2.01
CA ASP A 271 -11.59 13.63 1.60
C ASP A 271 -12.09 14.45 2.80
N SER A 272 -12.61 13.79 3.85
CA SER A 272 -13.03 14.49 5.06
C SER A 272 -11.88 15.22 5.76
N LEU A 273 -10.67 14.66 5.75
CA LEU A 273 -9.47 15.33 6.26
C LEU A 273 -9.20 16.64 5.51
N ARG A 274 -9.34 16.62 4.17
CA ARG A 274 -9.20 17.81 3.32
C ARG A 274 -10.23 18.88 3.65
N LYS A 275 -11.43 18.47 4.06
CA LYS A 275 -12.51 19.35 4.53
C LYS A 275 -12.31 19.84 5.97
N GLY A 276 -11.26 19.43 6.66
CA GLY A 276 -10.92 19.85 8.02
C GLY A 276 -11.70 19.12 9.11
N PHE A 277 -12.28 17.95 8.79
CA PHE A 277 -13.05 17.15 9.75
C PHE A 277 -12.11 16.63 10.83
N ASP A 278 -12.59 16.58 12.07
CA ASP A 278 -11.94 15.81 13.13
C ASP A 278 -12.34 14.33 13.09
N PHE A 279 -11.85 13.53 14.05
CA PHE A 279 -12.15 12.10 14.10
C PHE A 279 -13.64 11.82 14.22
N SER A 280 -14.32 12.57 15.10
CA SER A 280 -15.75 12.40 15.39
C SER A 280 -16.59 12.81 14.19
N ASP A 281 -16.22 13.88 13.50
CA ASP A 281 -16.88 14.32 12.26
C ASP A 281 -16.77 13.27 11.14
N THR A 282 -15.57 12.71 10.91
CA THR A 282 -15.40 11.62 9.93
C THR A 282 -16.18 10.37 10.34
N PHE A 283 -16.19 10.03 11.62
CA PHE A 283 -16.99 8.93 12.13
C PHE A 283 -18.50 9.16 11.92
N ASP A 284 -18.99 10.38 12.20
CA ASP A 284 -20.38 10.76 11.98
C ASP A 284 -20.78 10.64 10.50
N LEU A 285 -19.94 11.14 9.60
CA LEU A 285 -20.12 10.99 8.16
C LEU A 285 -20.35 9.51 7.80
N LEU A 286 -19.44 8.62 8.21
CA LEU A 286 -19.52 7.21 7.86
C LEU A 286 -20.71 6.49 8.55
N HIS A 287 -20.88 6.69 9.85
CA HIS A 287 -21.85 5.95 10.65
C HIS A 287 -23.27 6.51 10.53
N ASN A 288 -23.45 7.81 10.68
CA ASN A 288 -24.78 8.43 10.76
C ASN A 288 -25.31 8.82 9.38
N GLN A 289 -24.45 9.31 8.47
CA GLN A 289 -24.90 9.73 7.14
C GLN A 289 -24.93 8.54 6.18
N TYR A 290 -23.85 7.77 6.11
CA TYR A 290 -23.74 6.59 5.22
C TYR A 290 -24.19 5.26 5.83
N LYS A 291 -24.65 5.26 7.09
CA LYS A 291 -25.21 4.08 7.79
C LYS A 291 -24.23 2.89 7.93
N LEU A 292 -22.93 3.14 7.81
CA LEU A 292 -21.91 2.13 8.04
C LEU A 292 -21.95 1.69 9.51
N ASN A 293 -21.72 0.41 9.80
CA ASN A 293 -21.74 -0.02 11.20
C ASN A 293 -20.61 0.66 12.00
N ARG A 294 -20.84 0.87 13.30
CA ARG A 294 -19.93 1.66 14.15
C ARG A 294 -18.50 1.10 14.22
N GLU A 295 -18.34 -0.21 14.08
CA GLU A 295 -17.02 -0.86 14.22
C GLU A 295 -16.16 -0.56 12.98
N GLU A 296 -16.76 -0.67 11.79
CA GLU A 296 -16.15 -0.32 10.51
C GLU A 296 -15.92 1.18 10.39
N ALA A 297 -16.92 2.01 10.73
CA ALA A 297 -16.78 3.47 10.73
C ALA A 297 -15.60 3.91 11.62
N TYR A 298 -15.47 3.37 12.83
CA TYR A 298 -14.33 3.66 13.71
C TYR A 298 -13.00 3.21 13.09
N SER A 299 -12.96 2.01 12.49
CA SER A 299 -11.75 1.46 11.87
C SER A 299 -11.27 2.34 10.71
N ILE A 300 -12.18 2.79 9.84
CA ILE A 300 -11.86 3.65 8.70
C ILE A 300 -11.46 5.05 9.18
N SER A 301 -12.19 5.65 10.13
CA SER A 301 -11.80 6.94 10.75
C SER A 301 -10.42 6.86 11.39
N LEU A 302 -10.09 5.78 12.11
CA LEU A 302 -8.76 5.54 12.67
C LEU A 302 -7.68 5.51 11.59
N ARG A 303 -7.93 4.83 10.48
CA ARG A 303 -6.94 4.74 9.38
C ARG A 303 -6.68 6.09 8.73
N ALA A 304 -7.70 6.94 8.59
CA ALA A 304 -7.57 8.30 8.09
C ALA A 304 -6.93 9.25 9.11
N HIS A 305 -7.28 9.16 10.40
CA HIS A 305 -6.84 10.14 11.41
C HIS A 305 -5.53 9.79 12.13
N ARG A 306 -5.03 8.55 12.01
CA ARG A 306 -3.72 8.19 12.58
C ARG A 306 -2.59 9.07 12.02
N GLY A 307 -1.54 9.23 12.80
CA GLY A 307 -0.44 10.16 12.53
C GLY A 307 -0.80 11.64 12.68
N GLY A 308 -2.09 12.01 12.63
CA GLY A 308 -2.56 13.39 12.56
C GLY A 308 -3.28 13.73 11.25
N GLY A 309 -3.59 12.72 10.42
CA GLY A 309 -4.23 12.86 9.10
C GLY A 309 -3.41 12.17 8.01
N PHE A 310 -3.74 10.92 7.69
CA PHE A 310 -3.06 10.05 6.74
C PHE A 310 -3.98 9.73 5.56
N THR A 311 -3.78 10.45 4.45
CA THR A 311 -4.66 10.39 3.28
C THR A 311 -4.46 9.14 2.41
N LYS A 312 -3.35 8.41 2.57
CA LYS A 312 -2.92 7.25 1.76
C LYS A 312 -4.02 6.32 1.22
N ASP A 313 -5.04 6.02 2.01
CA ASP A 313 -5.99 4.96 1.71
C ASP A 313 -6.95 5.24 0.54
N PHE A 314 -7.04 6.46 -0.01
CA PHE A 314 -7.78 6.68 -1.27
C PHE A 314 -7.10 6.02 -2.47
N LEU A 315 -5.78 5.81 -2.39
CA LEU A 315 -4.95 5.26 -3.48
C LEU A 315 -5.31 3.82 -3.87
N TYR A 316 -6.03 3.08 -3.00
CA TYR A 316 -6.51 1.74 -3.33
C TYR A 316 -7.53 1.76 -4.47
N LEU A 317 -8.52 2.66 -4.40
CA LEU A 317 -9.58 2.73 -5.40
C LEU A 317 -9.09 3.37 -6.70
N THR A 318 -8.31 4.45 -6.58
CA THR A 318 -7.74 5.12 -7.75
C THR A 318 -6.71 4.22 -8.46
N GLY A 319 -5.86 3.54 -7.69
CA GLY A 319 -4.94 2.53 -8.20
C GLY A 319 -5.67 1.38 -8.92
N LEU A 320 -6.73 0.84 -8.33
CA LEU A 320 -7.55 -0.20 -8.97
C LEU A 320 -8.05 0.26 -10.34
N LYS A 321 -8.65 1.47 -10.40
CA LYS A 321 -9.18 2.02 -11.64
C LYS A 321 -8.09 2.17 -12.71
N ARG A 322 -6.93 2.73 -12.34
CA ARG A 322 -5.80 2.90 -13.27
C ARG A 322 -5.29 1.57 -13.83
N ILE A 323 -5.15 0.54 -13.00
CA ILE A 323 -4.70 -0.79 -13.44
C ILE A 323 -5.78 -1.48 -14.28
N TYR A 324 -7.05 -1.39 -13.87
CA TYR A 324 -8.18 -1.96 -14.59
C TYR A 324 -8.31 -1.38 -16.00
N ASP A 325 -8.17 -0.06 -16.16
CA ASP A 325 -8.26 0.59 -17.47
C ASP A 325 -7.17 0.12 -18.43
N ARG A 326 -5.93 -0.06 -17.93
CA ARG A 326 -4.81 -0.61 -18.71
C ARG A 326 -5.04 -2.05 -19.11
N TYR A 327 -5.65 -2.84 -18.21
CA TYR A 327 -6.05 -4.20 -18.53
C TYR A 327 -7.11 -4.23 -19.65
N GLN A 328 -8.12 -3.34 -19.61
CA GLN A 328 -9.14 -3.25 -20.66
C GLN A 328 -8.58 -2.83 -22.02
N THR A 329 -7.49 -2.08 -22.05
CA THR A 329 -6.77 -1.71 -23.29
C THR A 329 -5.73 -2.75 -23.72
N ASN A 330 -5.66 -3.92 -23.05
CA ASN A 330 -4.68 -4.99 -23.29
C ASN A 330 -3.22 -4.53 -23.15
N GLU A 331 -2.95 -3.56 -22.27
CA GLU A 331 -1.58 -3.16 -21.97
C GLU A 331 -0.88 -4.17 -21.06
N ASP A 332 0.42 -4.39 -21.29
CA ASP A 332 1.21 -5.33 -20.49
C ASP A 332 1.46 -4.80 -19.07
N LEU A 333 1.08 -5.61 -18.07
CA LEU A 333 1.28 -5.33 -16.65
C LEU A 333 2.52 -6.03 -16.08
N SER A 334 3.26 -6.82 -16.88
CA SER A 334 4.39 -7.63 -16.44
C SER A 334 5.52 -6.79 -15.82
N LEU A 335 5.81 -5.63 -16.41
CA LEU A 335 6.87 -4.71 -15.94
C LEU A 335 6.60 -4.19 -14.52
N LEU A 336 5.33 -4.01 -14.16
CA LEU A 336 4.94 -3.55 -12.84
C LEU A 336 5.18 -4.60 -11.74
N GLN A 337 5.41 -5.86 -12.14
CA GLN A 337 5.70 -6.96 -11.23
C GLN A 337 7.20 -7.17 -11.00
N LEU A 338 8.08 -6.50 -11.74
CA LEU A 338 9.55 -6.61 -11.59
C LEU A 338 10.07 -6.15 -10.22
N GLY A 339 9.25 -5.41 -9.49
CA GLY A 339 9.54 -4.87 -8.18
C GLY A 339 8.43 -3.95 -7.71
N LYS A 340 8.76 -3.02 -6.83
CA LYS A 340 7.90 -1.92 -6.39
C LYS A 340 7.93 -0.77 -7.41
N VAL A 341 7.52 -1.07 -8.64
CA VAL A 341 7.51 -0.15 -9.79
C VAL A 341 6.23 0.69 -9.78
N SER A 342 6.33 1.95 -10.23
CA SER A 342 5.19 2.85 -10.49
C SER A 342 4.85 2.92 -11.98
N LEU A 343 3.57 3.11 -12.29
CA LEU A 343 3.06 3.31 -13.65
C LEU A 343 3.79 4.43 -14.42
N GLU A 344 4.14 5.51 -13.72
CA GLU A 344 4.80 6.70 -14.28
C GLU A 344 6.21 6.43 -14.82
N HIS A 345 6.82 5.31 -14.44
CA HIS A 345 8.22 5.00 -14.75
C HIS A 345 8.37 3.79 -15.68
N LEU A 346 7.29 3.33 -16.32
CA LEU A 346 7.35 2.19 -17.23
C LEU A 346 8.32 2.40 -18.40
N ASP A 347 8.37 3.61 -18.97
CA ASP A 347 9.30 3.94 -20.06
C ASP A 347 10.76 3.83 -19.63
N LEU A 348 11.07 4.30 -18.41
CA LEU A 348 12.42 4.16 -17.82
C LEU A 348 12.77 2.69 -17.57
N VAL A 349 11.81 1.88 -17.10
CA VAL A 349 12.03 0.44 -16.89
C VAL A 349 12.31 -0.28 -18.21
N ASN A 350 11.60 0.05 -19.29
CA ASN A 350 11.88 -0.46 -20.64
C ASN A 350 13.30 -0.09 -21.10
N ARG A 351 13.71 1.18 -20.92
CA ARG A 351 15.09 1.58 -21.21
C ARG A 351 16.12 0.82 -20.38
N TRP A 352 15.86 0.60 -19.10
CA TRP A 352 16.74 -0.21 -18.26
C TRP A 352 16.78 -1.68 -18.68
N GLN A 353 15.72 -2.22 -19.26
CA GLN A 353 15.75 -3.54 -19.91
C GLN A 353 16.71 -3.53 -21.11
N ASP A 354 16.61 -2.53 -22.00
CA ASP A 354 17.48 -2.39 -23.17
C ASP A 354 18.96 -2.20 -22.78
N MET A 355 19.21 -1.51 -21.67
CA MET A 355 20.55 -1.33 -21.08
C MET A 355 21.05 -2.57 -20.31
N GLY A 356 20.23 -3.61 -20.14
CA GLY A 356 20.58 -4.80 -19.34
C GLY A 356 20.61 -4.57 -17.83
N LEU A 357 20.12 -3.43 -17.34
CA LEU A 357 20.08 -3.06 -15.91
C LEU A 357 19.00 -3.82 -15.12
N THR A 358 18.11 -4.53 -15.81
CA THR A 358 17.05 -5.35 -15.20
C THR A 358 17.12 -6.80 -15.66
N HIS A 359 16.58 -7.70 -14.85
CA HIS A 359 16.38 -9.10 -15.20
C HIS A 359 14.92 -9.37 -15.56
N ALA A 360 14.71 -10.44 -16.32
CA ALA A 360 13.39 -10.93 -16.64
C ALA A 360 12.58 -11.26 -15.38
N LEU A 361 11.26 -11.11 -15.48
CA LEU A 361 10.34 -11.38 -14.39
C LEU A 361 10.43 -12.86 -13.96
N LYS A 362 10.78 -13.09 -12.69
CA LYS A 362 10.93 -14.45 -12.13
C LYS A 362 9.61 -15.02 -11.60
N TYR A 363 8.92 -14.26 -10.76
CA TYR A 363 7.64 -14.64 -10.18
C TYR A 363 6.53 -13.79 -10.79
N ARG A 364 5.42 -14.42 -11.18
CA ARG A 364 4.22 -13.72 -11.67
C ARG A 364 3.11 -13.84 -10.65
N ASN A 365 2.22 -12.87 -10.60
CA ASN A 365 0.94 -13.04 -9.96
C ASN A 365 0.08 -14.01 -10.80
N LEU A 366 -0.17 -15.20 -10.27
CA LEU A 366 -0.92 -16.25 -10.96
C LEU A 366 -2.38 -15.86 -11.22
N ALA A 367 -2.94 -14.94 -10.44
CA ALA A 367 -4.29 -14.41 -10.69
C ALA A 367 -4.37 -13.63 -12.00
N PHE A 368 -3.26 -13.13 -12.55
CA PHE A 368 -3.28 -12.38 -13.81
C PHE A 368 -3.32 -13.28 -15.05
N ASP A 369 -3.16 -14.60 -14.90
CA ASP A 369 -3.17 -15.53 -16.02
C ASP A 369 -4.58 -15.76 -16.58
N ASN A 370 -5.61 -15.70 -15.73
CA ASN A 370 -7.02 -15.85 -16.13
C ASN A 370 -7.91 -14.93 -15.29
N ASN A 371 -8.95 -14.36 -15.91
CA ASN A 371 -9.97 -13.61 -15.16
C ASN A 371 -11.04 -14.55 -14.63
N ASP A 372 -10.97 -14.88 -13.35
CA ASP A 372 -11.94 -15.71 -12.64
C ASP A 372 -13.11 -14.89 -12.07
N ASN A 373 -13.17 -13.57 -12.31
CA ASN A 373 -14.34 -12.78 -11.95
C ASN A 373 -15.56 -13.20 -12.78
N VAL A 374 -16.60 -13.65 -12.07
CA VAL A 374 -17.90 -14.00 -12.65
C VAL A 374 -19.01 -13.02 -12.24
N ASN A 375 -18.69 -11.94 -11.53
CA ASN A 375 -19.67 -10.97 -11.05
C ASN A 375 -19.87 -9.82 -12.06
N PRO A 376 -20.97 -9.82 -12.84
CA PRO A 376 -21.22 -8.78 -13.84
C PRO A 376 -21.50 -7.40 -13.23
N LYS A 377 -21.91 -7.33 -11.95
CA LYS A 377 -22.12 -6.06 -11.25
C LYS A 377 -20.78 -5.37 -11.01
N LEU A 378 -19.74 -6.11 -10.64
CA LEU A 378 -18.39 -5.55 -10.47
C LEU A 378 -17.83 -5.04 -11.80
N ASP A 379 -18.01 -5.81 -12.89
CA ASP A 379 -17.61 -5.36 -14.22
C ASP A 379 -18.30 -4.05 -14.61
N PHE A 380 -19.62 -4.00 -14.42
CA PHE A 380 -20.40 -2.79 -14.68
C PHE A 380 -19.88 -1.60 -13.86
N ILE A 381 -19.64 -1.78 -12.56
CA ILE A 381 -19.13 -0.73 -11.68
C ILE A 381 -17.78 -0.21 -12.19
N LEU A 382 -16.80 -1.09 -12.40
CA LEU A 382 -15.43 -0.71 -12.76
C LEU A 382 -15.35 -0.07 -14.15
N GLN A 383 -16.16 -0.54 -15.11
CA GLN A 383 -16.26 0.06 -16.45
C GLN A 383 -16.87 1.47 -16.42
N ASN A 384 -17.73 1.78 -15.45
CA ASN A 384 -18.44 3.05 -15.35
C ASN A 384 -17.84 4.02 -14.32
N LEU A 385 -16.74 3.65 -13.65
CA LEU A 385 -15.95 4.63 -12.90
C LEU A 385 -15.39 5.66 -13.88
N LYS A 386 -15.56 6.94 -13.54
CA LYS A 386 -15.10 8.05 -14.36
C LYS A 386 -13.60 8.00 -14.54
#